data_AF-A0A820Q3I7-F1
#
_entry.id   AF-A0A820Q3I7-F1
#
_cell.length_a   1.000
_cell.length_b   1.000
_cell.length_c   1.000
_cell.angle_alpha   90.00
_cell.angle_beta   90.00
_cell.angle_gamma   90.00
#
_symmetry.space_group_name_H-M   'P 1'
#
loop_
_entity.id
_entity.type
_entity.pdbx_description
1 polymer ?
#
loop_
_entity_poly.entity_id
_entity_poly.type
_entity_poly.pdbx_seq_one_letter_code
_entity_poly.pdbx_strand_id
1 'polypeptide(L)'
;MHEMFIPPLPYTKQVSIQKLGFGTINKIFLVFSQPFWDVDFERFHFLWNTNRSDTEWKLKCFINTPYDSQWCKSISSFYVHHPLSNVLVTEISGENS
;
A
#
# COMPACT_ATOMS: atom_id res chain seq x y z
N MET A 1 10.71 -6.12 26.13
CA MET A 1 11.32 -4.89 26.71
C MET A 1 12.13 -5.16 27.96
N HIS A 2 11.68 -6.05 28.86
CA HIS A 2 12.37 -6.37 30.12
C HIS A 2 13.69 -7.17 29.96
N GLU A 3 13.95 -7.76 28.78
CA GLU A 3 15.22 -8.44 28.47
C GLU A 3 16.20 -7.58 27.66
N MET A 4 15.73 -6.48 27.04
CA MET A 4 16.57 -5.60 26.21
C MET A 4 17.24 -4.47 27.01
N PHE A 5 16.72 -4.13 28.18
CA PHE A 5 17.25 -3.06 29.04
C PHE A 5 17.35 -3.56 30.49
N ILE A 6 18.57 -3.48 31.05
CA ILE A 6 18.84 -3.77 32.46
C ILE A 6 19.60 -2.57 33.06
N PRO A 7 18.98 -1.79 33.97
CA PRO A 7 17.62 -1.95 34.49
C PRO A 7 16.52 -1.62 33.45
N PRO A 8 15.27 -2.08 33.67
CA PRO A 8 14.15 -1.78 32.78
C PRO A 8 13.92 -0.28 32.62
N LEU A 9 13.39 0.13 31.46
CA LEU A 9 13.01 1.52 31.22
C LEU A 9 11.93 1.97 32.23
N PRO A 10 11.92 3.24 32.67
CA PRO A 10 10.85 3.78 33.49
C PRO A 10 9.48 3.60 32.83
N TYR A 11 8.44 3.39 33.65
CA TYR A 11 7.07 3.12 33.20
C TYR A 11 6.58 4.08 32.11
N THR A 12 6.81 5.38 32.28
CA THR A 12 6.42 6.41 31.31
C THR A 12 6.99 6.14 29.92
N LYS A 13 8.25 5.71 29.80
CA LYS A 13 8.87 5.39 28.51
C LYS A 13 8.31 4.12 27.89
N GLN A 14 7.99 3.11 28.71
CA GLN A 14 7.37 1.88 28.22
C GLN A 14 5.97 2.16 27.64
N VAL A 15 5.17 2.96 28.35
CA VAL A 15 3.84 3.39 27.88
C VAL A 15 3.94 4.24 26.62
N SER A 16 4.91 5.15 26.53
CA SER A 16 5.14 5.93 25.32
C SER A 16 5.46 5.03 24.11
N ILE A 17 6.28 3.99 24.29
CA ILE A 17 6.58 3.03 23.21
C ILE A 17 5.34 2.23 22.81
N GLN A 18 4.54 1.78 23.77
CA GLN A 18 3.30 1.04 23.48
C GLN A 18 2.23 1.90 22.77
N LYS A 19 2.20 3.20 23.05
CA LYS A 19 1.28 4.14 22.40
C LYS A 19 1.78 4.66 21.05
N LEU A 20 3.04 4.39 20.70
CA LEU A 20 3.59 4.80 19.42
C LEU A 20 3.01 3.91 18.31
N GLY A 21 2.27 4.51 17.39
CA GLY A 21 1.83 3.81 16.19
C GLY A 21 3.03 3.44 15.32
N PHE A 22 3.22 2.15 15.06
CA PHE A 22 4.24 1.64 14.14
C PHE A 22 3.56 0.78 13.07
N GLY A 23 3.46 1.32 11.86
CA GLY A 23 2.86 0.64 10.71
C GLY A 23 3.91 0.24 9.68
N THR A 24 3.50 -0.60 8.73
CA THR A 24 4.35 -1.02 7.60
C THR A 24 3.87 -0.35 6.32
N ILE A 25 4.80 0.23 5.55
CA ILE A 25 4.55 0.71 4.19
C ILE A 25 5.44 -0.11 3.24
N ASN A 26 4.83 -0.74 2.25
CA ASN A 26 5.52 -1.41 1.15
C ASN A 26 5.35 -0.63 -0.16
N LYS A 27 6.27 -0.84 -1.09
CA LYS A 27 6.23 -0.21 -2.42
C LYS A 27 6.07 -1.26 -3.51
N ILE A 28 5.21 -1.00 -4.48
CA ILE A 28 5.08 -1.80 -5.69
C ILE A 28 5.59 -0.97 -6.86
N PHE A 29 6.49 -1.57 -7.65
CA PHE A 29 7.05 -0.98 -8.87
C PHE A 29 6.53 -1.77 -10.07
N LEU A 30 5.88 -1.07 -11.01
CA LEU A 30 5.43 -1.64 -12.27
C LEU A 30 6.32 -1.09 -13.39
N VAL A 31 7.10 -1.96 -14.00
CA VAL A 31 8.04 -1.61 -15.08
C VAL A 31 7.43 -2.00 -16.41
N PHE A 32 7.30 -1.04 -17.32
CA PHE A 32 6.78 -1.25 -18.66
C PHE A 32 7.88 -1.16 -19.71
N SER A 33 7.75 -1.85 -20.84
CA SER A 33 8.66 -1.70 -21.97
C SER A 33 8.57 -0.31 -22.59
N GLN A 34 7.37 0.26 -22.64
CA GLN A 34 7.07 1.60 -23.09
C GLN A 34 5.97 2.21 -22.21
N PRO A 35 6.10 3.47 -21.76
CA PRO A 35 5.02 4.15 -21.04
C PRO A 35 3.80 4.30 -21.96
N PHE A 36 2.61 4.00 -21.44
CA PHE A 36 1.34 4.21 -22.13
C PHE A 36 0.65 5.53 -21.73
N TRP A 37 1.31 6.32 -20.87
CA TRP A 37 0.89 7.64 -20.41
C TRP A 37 1.71 8.74 -21.06
N ASP A 38 1.21 9.98 -21.00
CA ASP A 38 1.88 11.14 -21.56
C ASP A 38 3.12 11.55 -20.76
N VAL A 39 4.03 12.30 -21.38
CA VAL A 39 5.28 12.75 -20.74
C VAL A 39 5.03 13.62 -19.50
N ASP A 40 3.96 14.43 -19.54
CA ASP A 40 3.58 15.33 -18.45
C ASP A 40 2.60 14.67 -17.45
N PHE A 41 2.34 13.38 -17.61
CA PHE A 41 1.45 12.64 -16.74
C PHE A 41 2.14 12.29 -15.41
N GLU A 42 1.51 12.65 -14.28
CA GLU A 42 2.10 12.41 -12.96
C GLU A 42 1.52 11.16 -12.27
N ARG A 43 0.20 10.97 -12.31
CA ARG A 43 -0.46 10.06 -11.36
C ARG A 43 -1.83 9.55 -11.83
N PHE A 44 -2.04 8.25 -11.68
CA PHE A 44 -3.35 7.61 -11.72
C PHE A 44 -3.95 7.57 -10.33
N HIS A 45 -5.18 8.08 -10.15
CA HIS A 45 -5.95 7.90 -8.92
C HIS A 45 -7.03 6.84 -9.11
N PHE A 46 -7.15 5.92 -8.16
CA PHE A 46 -8.22 4.94 -8.15
C PHE A 46 -9.34 5.38 -7.22
N LEU A 47 -10.55 5.40 -7.77
CA LEU A 47 -11.77 5.60 -7.01
C LEU A 47 -12.45 4.26 -6.84
N TRP A 48 -12.25 3.63 -5.68
CA TRP A 48 -12.91 2.37 -5.37
C TRP A 48 -14.34 2.62 -4.91
N ASN A 49 -15.30 1.95 -5.53
CA ASN A 49 -16.67 1.94 -5.02
C ASN A 49 -16.71 1.14 -3.70
N THR A 50 -17.03 1.82 -2.60
CA THR A 50 -17.13 1.23 -1.27
C THR A 50 -18.48 0.56 -1.03
N ASN A 51 -19.47 0.76 -1.91
CA ASN A 51 -20.74 0.07 -1.82
C ASN A 51 -20.54 -1.42 -2.15
N ARG A 52 -20.79 -2.26 -1.13
CA ARG A 52 -20.50 -3.70 -1.07
C ARG A 52 -21.13 -4.53 -2.19
N SER A 53 -22.09 -3.98 -2.93
CA SER A 53 -22.92 -4.65 -3.94
C SER A 53 -22.35 -4.58 -5.36
N ASP A 54 -21.21 -3.95 -5.56
CA ASP A 54 -20.59 -3.88 -6.88
C ASP A 54 -19.91 -5.25 -7.13
N THR A 55 -20.72 -6.26 -7.42
CA THR A 55 -20.29 -7.64 -7.71
C THR A 55 -19.84 -7.78 -9.16
N GLU A 56 -20.34 -6.95 -10.06
CA GLU A 56 -20.01 -7.02 -11.49
C GLU A 56 -18.55 -6.68 -11.80
N TRP A 57 -17.98 -5.63 -11.18
CA TRP A 57 -16.55 -5.31 -11.37
C TRP A 57 -15.65 -6.36 -10.72
N LYS A 58 -16.03 -6.90 -9.55
CA LYS A 58 -15.30 -8.00 -8.89
C LYS A 58 -15.23 -9.22 -9.79
N LEU A 59 -16.36 -9.55 -10.43
CA LEU A 59 -16.42 -10.63 -11.40
C LEU A 59 -15.50 -10.31 -12.58
N LYS A 60 -15.66 -9.20 -13.29
CA LYS A 60 -14.88 -8.93 -14.51
C LYS A 60 -13.36 -8.79 -14.29
N CYS A 61 -12.92 -8.13 -13.22
CA CYS A 61 -11.49 -7.86 -13.00
C CYS A 61 -10.74 -9.03 -12.35
N PHE A 62 -11.44 -9.92 -11.64
CA PHE A 62 -10.80 -10.97 -10.82
C PHE A 62 -11.33 -12.39 -11.08
N ILE A 63 -12.20 -12.59 -12.08
CA ILE A 63 -12.73 -13.92 -12.47
C ILE A 63 -11.62 -14.96 -12.69
N ASN A 64 -10.43 -14.53 -13.11
CA ASN A 64 -9.29 -15.42 -13.41
C ASN A 64 -8.16 -15.34 -12.37
N THR A 65 -8.33 -14.63 -11.25
CA THR A 65 -7.27 -14.56 -10.23
C THR A 65 -7.46 -15.67 -9.19
N PRO A 66 -6.44 -16.52 -8.94
CA PRO A 66 -6.54 -17.61 -7.98
C PRO A 66 -6.60 -17.17 -6.50
N TYR A 67 -6.52 -15.87 -6.20
CA TYR A 67 -6.44 -15.31 -4.85
C TYR A 67 -7.41 -14.15 -4.63
N ASP A 68 -7.76 -13.91 -3.35
CA ASP A 68 -8.54 -12.74 -2.95
C ASP A 68 -7.75 -11.46 -3.25
N SER A 69 -8.25 -10.69 -4.22
CA SER A 69 -7.62 -9.47 -4.71
C SER A 69 -8.20 -8.21 -4.05
N GLN A 70 -8.90 -8.36 -2.92
CA GLN A 70 -9.41 -7.21 -2.14
C GLN A 70 -8.31 -6.29 -1.64
N TRP A 71 -7.09 -6.79 -1.44
CA TRP A 71 -5.95 -5.98 -1.05
C TRP A 71 -5.69 -4.82 -2.02
N CYS A 72 -6.01 -4.97 -3.33
CA CYS A 72 -5.85 -3.91 -4.32
C CYS A 72 -6.67 -2.65 -3.97
N LYS A 73 -7.75 -2.77 -3.20
CA LYS A 73 -8.53 -1.61 -2.73
C LYS A 73 -7.75 -0.70 -1.78
N SER A 74 -6.66 -1.20 -1.19
CA SER A 74 -5.73 -0.38 -0.40
C SER A 74 -4.85 0.52 -1.27
N ILE A 75 -4.72 0.22 -2.57
CA ILE A 75 -3.97 1.04 -3.52
C ILE A 75 -4.80 2.27 -3.88
N SER A 76 -4.38 3.45 -3.48
CA SER A 76 -5.09 4.69 -3.81
C SER A 76 -4.64 5.32 -5.13
N SER A 77 -3.37 5.14 -5.52
CA SER A 77 -2.82 5.74 -6.72
C SER A 77 -1.54 5.06 -7.20
N PHE A 78 -1.20 5.21 -8.48
CA PHE A 78 0.15 5.00 -9.01
C PHE A 78 0.71 6.33 -9.50
N TYR A 79 1.98 6.61 -9.23
CA TYR A 79 2.67 7.79 -9.75
C TYR A 79 3.87 7.39 -10.60
N VAL A 80 4.22 8.25 -11.56
CA VAL A 80 5.38 8.04 -12.43
C VAL A 80 6.66 8.23 -11.62
N HIS A 81 7.58 7.28 -11.74
CA HIS A 81 8.91 7.40 -11.16
C HIS A 81 9.75 8.36 -12.01
N HIS A 82 10.02 9.56 -11.54
CA HIS A 82 10.71 10.58 -12.35
C HIS A 82 12.06 10.12 -12.96
N PRO A 83 12.94 9.38 -12.26
CA PRO A 83 14.17 8.88 -12.87
C PRO A 83 13.95 7.81 -13.96
N LEU A 84 12.83 7.07 -13.91
CA LEU A 84 12.51 5.99 -14.85
C LEU A 84 11.07 6.18 -15.34
N SER A 85 10.90 6.96 -16.41
CA SER A 85 9.58 7.37 -16.93
C SER A 85 8.69 6.22 -17.40
N ASN A 86 9.24 5.00 -17.53
CA ASN A 86 8.52 3.77 -17.84
C ASN A 86 8.11 2.96 -16.58
N VAL A 87 8.27 3.55 -15.38
CA VAL A 87 7.97 2.89 -14.10
C VAL A 87 6.87 3.63 -13.35
N LEU A 88 5.86 2.89 -12.92
CA LEU A 88 4.85 3.36 -11.97
C LEU A 88 5.14 2.83 -10.57
N VAL A 89 4.90 3.66 -9.57
CA VAL A 89 5.12 3.34 -8.15
C VAL A 89 3.84 3.56 -7.37
N THR A 90 3.53 2.67 -6.44
CA THR A 90 2.53 2.89 -5.40
C THR A 90 3.04 2.46 -4.04
N GLU A 91 2.45 3.04 -3.01
CA GLU A 91 2.68 2.68 -1.61
C GLU A 91 1.43 1.98 -1.09
N ILE A 92 1.62 0.85 -0.42
CA ILE A 92 0.55 0.10 0.25
C ILE A 92 0.88 -0.02 1.74
N SER A 93 -0.09 0.26 2.59
CA SER A 93 0.03 0.01 4.03
C SER A 93 -0.37 -1.44 4.32
N GLY A 94 0.49 -2.17 5.03
CA GLY A 94 0.09 -3.42 5.67
C GLY A 94 -0.57 -3.12 7.02
N GLU A 95 -1.70 -3.76 7.32
CA GLU A 95 -2.13 -3.89 8.71
C GLU A 95 -1.26 -4.96 9.38
N ASN A 96 -0.74 -4.66 10.57
CA ASN A 96 -0.01 -5.63 11.36
C ASN A 96 -0.98 -6.77 11.73
N SER A 97 -0.72 -7.96 11.18
CA SER A 97 -1.36 -9.23 11.55
C SER A 97 -1.08 -9.61 12.99
#